data_AF-A0A357KVM0-F1
#
_entry.id   AF-A0A357KVM0-F1
#
_cell.length_a   1.000
_cell.length_b   1.000
_cell.length_c   1.000
_cell.angle_alpha   90.00
_cell.angle_beta   90.00
_cell.angle_gamma   90.00
#
_symmetry.space_group_name_H-M   'P 1'
#
loop_
_entity.id
_entity.type
_entity.pdbx_description
1 polymer ?
#
loop_
_entity_poly.entity_id
_entity_poly.type
_entity_poly.pdbx_seq_one_letter_code
_entity_poly.pdbx_strand_id
1 'polypeptide(L)'
;MTPEAFVDGVARLSRQGKLPGFERRPAEDQSARSFRVLAFGGVFDHELCASVRPAPSGAGGVLATFSLRVLRKTPAILLGVLALTLWPGLPLTDSMLRLTFGWYDRLGVQTWWWYLPLWAISLPPLRTQWKRARAEARADALKQIEKIAGAVRG
;
A
#
# COMPACT_ATOMS: atom_id res chain seq x y z
N MET A 1 4.21 -0.29 -32.49
CA MET A 1 3.95 -1.20 -31.35
C MET A 1 2.53 -0.94 -30.84
N THR A 2 1.72 -1.98 -30.57
CA THR A 2 0.33 -1.82 -30.10
C THR A 2 0.27 -1.82 -28.56
N PRO A 3 -0.78 -1.22 -27.93
CA PRO A 3 -0.98 -1.29 -26.48
C PRO A 3 -1.04 -2.71 -25.93
N GLU A 4 -1.59 -3.64 -26.71
CA GLU A 4 -1.69 -5.05 -26.35
C GLU A 4 -0.32 -5.74 -26.37
N ALA A 5 0.48 -5.54 -27.42
CA ALA A 5 1.85 -6.05 -27.48
C ALA A 5 2.72 -5.52 -26.34
N PHE A 6 2.48 -4.28 -25.89
CA PHE A 6 3.15 -3.71 -24.71
C PHE A 6 2.80 -4.47 -23.45
N VAL A 7 1.50 -4.67 -23.18
CA VAL A 7 1.05 -5.37 -21.97
C VAL A 7 1.41 -6.86 -22.00
N ASP A 8 1.51 -7.47 -23.18
CA ASP A 8 2.05 -8.82 -23.36
C ASP A 8 3.53 -8.90 -23.01
N GLY A 9 4.34 -7.93 -23.44
CA GLY A 9 5.76 -7.82 -23.06
C GLY A 9 5.93 -7.69 -21.54
N VAL A 10 5.13 -6.85 -20.90
CA VAL A 10 5.12 -6.70 -19.43
C VAL A 10 4.65 -8.00 -18.74
N ALA A 11 3.64 -8.68 -19.27
CA ALA A 11 3.19 -9.96 -18.72
C ALA A 11 4.28 -11.04 -18.79
N ARG A 12 5.09 -11.05 -19.86
CA ARG A 12 6.25 -11.96 -19.97
C ARG A 12 7.28 -11.69 -18.87
N LEU A 13 7.59 -10.42 -18.59
CA LEU A 13 8.47 -10.06 -17.47
C LEU A 13 7.92 -10.53 -16.11
N SER A 14 6.62 -10.43 -15.90
CA SER A 14 6.01 -10.92 -14.65
C SER A 14 6.16 -12.44 -14.49
N ARG A 15 5.95 -13.21 -15.57
CA ARG A 15 6.16 -14.67 -15.56
C ARG A 15 7.60 -15.07 -15.26
N GLN A 16 8.57 -14.19 -15.55
CA GLN A 16 9.97 -14.36 -15.16
C GLN A 16 10.26 -13.95 -13.69
N GLY A 17 9.23 -13.63 -12.89
CA GLY A 17 9.38 -13.18 -11.51
C GLY A 17 9.90 -11.75 -11.36
N LYS A 18 10.03 -10.98 -12.44
CA LYS A 18 10.62 -9.62 -12.40
C LYS A 18 9.63 -8.53 -12.03
N LEU A 19 8.33 -8.82 -12.13
CA LEU A 19 7.22 -7.90 -11.83
C LEU A 19 6.18 -8.61 -10.93
N PRO A 20 6.31 -8.52 -9.61
CA PRO A 20 5.42 -9.19 -8.66
C PRO A 20 4.03 -8.54 -8.64
N GLY A 21 2.99 -9.36 -8.48
CA GLY A 21 1.60 -8.88 -8.42
C GLY A 21 1.11 -8.23 -9.71
N PHE A 22 1.62 -8.66 -10.86
CA PHE A 22 1.12 -8.20 -12.15
C PHE A 22 -0.34 -8.64 -12.33
N GLU A 23 -1.21 -7.68 -12.60
CA GLU A 23 -2.61 -7.93 -12.89
C GLU A 23 -3.07 -7.04 -14.04
N ARG A 24 -3.69 -7.64 -15.07
CA ARG A 24 -4.36 -6.87 -16.12
C ARG A 24 -5.68 -6.35 -15.59
N ARG A 25 -5.98 -5.08 -15.86
CA ARG A 25 -7.29 -4.51 -15.55
C ARG A 25 -8.00 -4.07 -16.82
N PRO A 26 -9.34 -4.22 -16.85
CA PRO A 26 -10.14 -3.57 -17.88
C PRO A 26 -9.86 -2.07 -17.83
N ALA A 27 -9.49 -1.52 -18.98
CA ALA A 27 -9.40 -0.07 -19.13
C ALA A 27 -10.80 0.49 -19.39
N GLU A 28 -11.04 1.72 -18.95
CA GLU A 28 -12.30 2.43 -19.17
C GLU A 28 -12.55 2.73 -20.65
N ASP A 29 -11.47 2.78 -21.43
CA ASP A 29 -11.47 2.97 -22.89
C ASP A 29 -11.04 1.66 -23.57
N GLN A 30 -11.83 1.20 -24.56
CA GLN A 30 -11.59 -0.04 -25.31
C GLN A 30 -10.27 -0.01 -26.10
N SER A 31 -9.78 1.17 -26.46
CA SER A 31 -8.49 1.37 -27.15
C SER A 31 -7.29 1.39 -26.19
N ALA A 32 -7.55 1.48 -24.88
CA ALA A 32 -6.54 1.50 -23.85
C ALA A 32 -6.37 0.12 -23.20
N ARG A 33 -5.21 -0.10 -22.59
CA ARG A 33 -4.96 -1.26 -21.73
C ARG A 33 -4.43 -0.76 -20.39
N SER A 34 -4.81 -1.43 -19.31
CA SER A 34 -4.31 -1.07 -17.98
C SER A 34 -3.78 -2.30 -17.24
N PHE A 35 -2.77 -2.09 -16.42
CA PHE A 35 -2.23 -3.14 -15.57
C PHE A 35 -1.74 -2.55 -14.24
N ARG A 36 -1.52 -3.43 -13.27
CA ARG A 36 -0.96 -3.10 -11.96
C ARG A 36 0.20 -4.01 -11.65
N VAL A 37 1.16 -3.51 -10.87
CA VAL A 37 2.28 -4.27 -10.29
C VAL A 37 2.44 -3.79 -8.86
N LEU A 38 2.87 -4.67 -7.95
CA LEU A 38 3.18 -4.28 -6.57
C LEU A 38 4.46 -3.43 -6.55
N ALA A 39 4.41 -2.30 -5.87
CA ALA A 39 5.56 -1.45 -5.56
C ALA A 39 5.73 -1.42 -4.05
N PHE A 40 6.81 -2.02 -3.56
CA PHE A 40 7.00 -2.24 -2.13
C PHE A 40 7.42 -0.95 -1.43
N GLY A 41 6.75 -0.64 -0.33
CA GLY A 41 6.90 0.62 0.40
C GLY A 41 7.03 0.40 1.89
N GLY A 42 8.03 -0.37 2.34
CA GLY A 42 8.28 -0.62 3.75
C GLY A 42 7.02 -1.12 4.50
N VAL A 43 6.45 -0.26 5.36
CA VAL A 43 5.25 -0.58 6.15
C VAL A 43 3.95 -0.45 5.36
N PHE A 44 3.90 0.40 4.33
CA PHE A 44 2.71 0.63 3.51
C PHE A 44 3.00 0.33 2.05
N ASP A 45 2.53 -0.82 1.58
CA ASP A 45 2.70 -1.19 0.18
C ASP A 45 1.85 -0.31 -0.74
N HIS A 46 2.35 -0.19 -1.97
CA HIS A 46 1.70 0.55 -3.03
C HIS A 46 1.52 -0.35 -4.26
N GLU A 47 0.62 0.06 -5.13
CA GLU A 47 0.41 -0.50 -6.45
C GLU A 47 0.85 0.53 -7.48
N LEU A 48 1.76 0.13 -8.37
CA LEU A 48 2.07 0.86 -9.58
C LEU A 48 1.00 0.55 -10.63
N CYS A 49 0.10 1.49 -10.85
CA CYS A 49 -0.96 1.39 -11.85
C CYS A 49 -0.49 2.04 -13.15
N ALA A 50 -0.56 1.31 -14.26
CA ALA A 50 -0.22 1.80 -15.58
C ALA A 50 -1.45 1.84 -16.49
N SER A 51 -1.55 2.90 -17.28
CA SER A 51 -2.50 3.07 -18.38
C SER A 51 -1.73 3.22 -19.68
N VAL A 52 -1.98 2.35 -20.64
CA VAL A 52 -1.30 2.31 -21.94
C VAL A 52 -2.31 2.67 -23.01
N ARG A 53 -2.03 3.75 -23.73
CA ARG A 53 -2.86 4.26 -24.84
C ARG A 53 -2.02 4.35 -26.12
N PRO A 54 -2.65 4.35 -27.30
CA PRO A 54 -1.96 4.72 -28.54
C PRO A 54 -1.36 6.12 -28.39
N ALA A 55 -0.16 6.34 -28.94
CA ALA A 55 0.41 7.68 -28.95
C ALA A 55 -0.46 8.63 -29.80
N PRO A 56 -0.79 9.84 -29.31
CA PRO A 56 -1.52 10.80 -30.11
C PRO A 56 -0.64 11.27 -31.29
N SER A 57 -1.13 11.03 -32.51
CA SER A 57 -0.63 11.53 -33.80
C SER A 57 0.74 11.00 -34.28
N GLY A 58 0.71 10.15 -35.32
CA GLY A 58 1.79 9.94 -36.30
C GLY A 58 3.04 9.19 -35.85
N ALA A 59 3.41 9.23 -34.57
CA ALA A 59 4.51 8.47 -34.01
C ALA A 59 4.01 7.06 -33.69
N GLY A 60 4.15 6.11 -34.62
CA GLY A 60 3.74 4.72 -34.42
C GLY A 60 4.27 4.13 -33.11
N GLY A 61 3.45 4.15 -32.06
CA GLY A 61 3.92 3.90 -30.69
C GLY A 61 2.80 3.95 -29.65
N VAL A 62 3.19 3.78 -28.38
CA VAL A 62 2.29 3.73 -27.23
C VAL A 62 2.74 4.72 -26.16
N LEU A 63 1.77 5.38 -25.53
CA LEU A 63 1.96 6.22 -24.37
C LEU A 63 1.55 5.45 -23.11
N ALA A 64 2.52 5.18 -22.23
CA ALA A 64 2.28 4.57 -20.93
C ALA A 64 2.34 5.62 -19.82
N THR A 65 1.22 5.82 -19.11
CA THR A 65 1.12 6.69 -17.94
C THR A 65 1.12 5.85 -16.68
N PHE A 66 2.01 6.17 -15.74
CA PHE A 66 2.16 5.46 -14.47
C PHE A 66 1.63 6.31 -13.30
N SER A 67 0.93 5.68 -12.37
CA SER A 67 0.45 6.30 -11.14
C SER A 67 0.65 5.36 -9.97
N LEU A 68 1.05 5.89 -8.83
CA LEU A 68 1.27 5.12 -7.61
C LEU A 68 0.05 5.26 -6.68
N ARG A 69 -0.51 4.14 -6.23
CA ARG A 69 -1.66 4.11 -5.31
C ARG A 69 -1.34 3.27 -4.09
N VAL A 70 -1.88 3.63 -2.92
CA VAL A 70 -1.68 2.84 -1.70
C VAL A 70 -2.50 1.55 -1.76
N LEU A 71 -1.89 0.44 -1.37
CA LEU A 71 -2.58 -0.84 -1.23
C LEU A 71 -3.44 -0.79 0.04
N ARG A 72 -4.77 -0.74 -0.10
CA ARG A 72 -5.71 -0.61 1.04
C ARG A 72 -5.65 -1.78 2.03
N LYS A 73 -5.11 -2.93 1.63
CA LYS A 73 -4.96 -4.10 2.51
C LYS A 73 -4.00 -3.82 3.66
N THR A 74 -2.90 -3.14 3.39
CA THR A 74 -1.85 -2.90 4.39
C THR A 74 -2.30 -2.05 5.58
N PRO A 75 -2.99 -0.90 5.41
CA PRO A 75 -3.52 -0.15 6.56
C PRO A 75 -4.63 -0.91 7.29
N ALA A 76 -5.43 -1.75 6.60
CA ALA A 76 -6.44 -2.57 7.25
C ALA A 76 -5.82 -3.65 8.15
N ILE A 77 -4.76 -4.32 7.69
CA ILE A 77 -4.00 -5.30 8.49
C ILE A 77 -3.40 -4.62 9.71
N LEU A 78 -2.76 -3.46 9.52
CA LEU A 78 -2.18 -2.69 10.63
C LEU A 78 -3.25 -2.36 11.68
N LEU A 79 -4.42 -1.86 11.26
CA LEU A 79 -5.53 -1.55 12.16
C LEU A 79 -6.04 -2.80 12.89
N GLY A 80 -6.16 -3.93 12.19
CA GLY A 80 -6.56 -5.20 12.79
C GLY A 80 -5.57 -5.70 13.85
N VAL A 81 -4.27 -5.63 13.57
CA VAL A 81 -3.22 -5.98 14.53
C VAL A 81 -3.24 -5.04 15.74
N LEU A 82 -3.38 -3.74 15.51
CA LEU A 82 -3.50 -2.76 16.60
C LEU A 82 -4.72 -3.04 17.48
N ALA A 83 -5.87 -3.33 16.88
CA ALA A 83 -7.07 -3.70 17.63
C ALA A 83 -6.87 -5.00 18.43
N LEU A 84 -6.29 -6.03 17.82
CA LEU A 84 -6.06 -7.33 18.48
C LEU A 84 -5.03 -7.26 19.61
N THR A 85 -4.02 -6.39 19.50
CA THR A 85 -3.03 -6.19 20.57
C THR A 85 -3.56 -5.35 21.72
N LEU A 86 -4.41 -4.36 21.42
CA LEU A 86 -5.00 -3.47 22.41
C LEU A 86 -6.14 -4.14 23.20
N TRP A 87 -6.95 -4.96 22.51
CA TRP A 87 -8.16 -5.57 23.05
C TRP A 87 -7.95 -6.41 24.31
N PRO A 88 -6.96 -7.34 24.41
CA PRO A 88 -6.73 -8.09 25.64
C PRO A 88 -6.02 -7.25 26.70
N GLY A 89 -5.26 -6.22 26.30
CA GLY A 89 -4.54 -5.35 27.22
C GLY A 89 -5.47 -4.51 28.09
N LEU A 90 -6.59 -4.05 27.53
CA LEU A 90 -7.54 -3.18 28.22
C LEU A 90 -8.28 -3.84 29.40
N PRO A 91 -8.95 -5.00 29.26
CA PRO A 91 -9.61 -5.69 30.38
C PRO A 91 -8.59 -6.25 31.37
N LEU A 92 -7.41 -6.67 30.92
CA LEU A 92 -6.33 -7.10 31.82
C LEU A 92 -5.85 -5.95 32.70
N THR A 93 -5.61 -4.79 32.10
CA THR A 93 -5.19 -3.58 32.82
C THR A 93 -6.29 -3.10 33.77
N ASP A 94 -7.56 -3.10 33.32
CA ASP A 94 -8.71 -2.75 34.16
C ASP A 94 -8.82 -3.70 35.37
N SER A 95 -8.69 -5.01 35.14
CA SER A 95 -8.75 -6.02 36.19
C SER A 95 -7.62 -5.85 37.21
N MET A 96 -6.38 -5.64 36.75
CA MET A 96 -5.25 -5.39 37.66
C MET A 96 -5.46 -4.14 38.49
N LEU A 97 -5.88 -3.03 37.89
CA LEU A 97 -6.06 -1.76 38.59
C LEU A 97 -7.15 -1.84 39.67
N ARG A 98 -8.27 -2.50 39.39
CA ARG A 98 -9.32 -2.72 40.39
C ARG A 98 -8.86 -3.61 41.54
N LEU A 99 -8.05 -4.64 41.25
CA LEU A 99 -7.51 -5.55 42.27
C LEU A 99 -6.45 -4.89 43.14
N THR A 100 -5.58 -4.05 42.57
CA THR A 100 -4.46 -3.44 43.30
C THR A 100 -4.83 -2.12 43.97
N PHE A 101 -5.78 -1.37 43.42
CA PHE A 101 -6.13 -0.03 43.89
C PHE A 101 -7.62 0.07 44.19
N GLY A 102 -8.01 -0.17 45.45
CA GLY A 102 -9.41 -0.04 45.89
C GLY A 102 -10.01 1.38 45.79
N TRP A 103 -9.21 2.40 45.48
CA TRP A 103 -9.69 3.75 45.17
C TRP A 103 -10.06 3.93 43.69
N TYR A 104 -9.63 3.03 42.80
CA TYR A 104 -9.85 3.13 41.36
C TYR A 104 -11.34 3.03 41.00
N ASP A 105 -12.07 2.12 41.65
CA ASP A 105 -13.53 2.01 41.52
C ASP A 105 -14.25 3.29 41.99
N ARG A 106 -13.64 4.01 42.93
CA ARG A 106 -14.23 5.21 43.55
C ARG A 106 -14.08 6.47 42.68
N LEU A 107 -13.13 6.48 41.76
CA LEU A 107 -12.90 7.59 40.83
C LEU A 107 -13.87 7.63 39.65
N GLY A 108 -14.55 6.52 39.35
CA GLY A 108 -15.45 6.43 38.19
C GLY A 108 -14.76 6.62 36.84
N VAL A 109 -13.42 6.67 36.81
CA VAL A 109 -12.64 6.85 35.58
C VAL A 109 -12.56 5.51 34.86
N GLN A 110 -13.07 5.46 33.65
CA GLN A 110 -13.01 4.25 32.83
C GLN A 110 -11.61 4.09 32.24
N THR A 111 -11.04 2.89 32.32
CA THR A 111 -9.67 2.58 31.89
C THR A 111 -9.37 3.07 30.47
N TRP A 112 -10.32 2.96 29.54
CA TRP A 112 -10.14 3.40 28.16
C TRP A 112 -9.96 4.92 27.99
N TRP A 113 -10.44 5.76 28.92
CA TRP A 113 -10.36 7.23 28.80
C TRP A 113 -8.93 7.74 28.79
N TRP A 114 -8.04 7.14 29.58
CA TRP A 114 -6.63 7.54 29.67
C TRP A 114 -5.71 6.55 28.97
N TYR A 115 -6.09 5.28 28.90
CA TYR A 115 -5.28 4.23 28.25
C TYR A 115 -5.18 4.44 26.75
N LEU A 116 -6.29 4.76 26.05
CA LEU A 116 -6.27 4.99 24.61
C LEU A 116 -5.43 6.22 24.20
N PRO A 117 -5.53 7.38 24.88
CA PRO A 117 -4.63 8.51 24.60
C PRO A 117 -3.16 8.18 24.83
N LEU A 118 -2.79 7.53 25.94
CA LEU A 118 -1.40 7.16 26.22
C LEU A 118 -0.86 6.19 25.16
N TRP A 119 -1.68 5.22 24.77
CA TRP A 119 -1.33 4.29 23.71
C TRP A 119 -1.16 5.00 22.37
N ALA A 120 -2.05 5.93 22.01
CA ALA A 120 -1.98 6.70 20.78
C ALA A 120 -0.73 7.61 20.71
N ILE A 121 -0.30 8.18 21.84
CA ILE A 121 0.94 8.97 21.94
C ILE A 121 2.18 8.09 21.77
N SER A 122 2.12 6.85 22.26
CA SER A 122 3.23 5.89 22.17
C SER A 122 3.43 5.35 20.76
N LEU A 123 2.42 5.44 19.89
CA LEU A 123 2.57 5.05 18.50
C LEU A 123 3.57 5.99 17.78
N PRO A 124 4.55 5.43 17.05
CA PRO A 124 5.39 6.23 16.19
C PRO A 124 4.54 7.11 15.26
N PRO A 125 5.00 8.31 14.88
CA PRO A 125 4.22 9.20 14.05
C PRO A 125 3.91 8.54 12.70
N LEU A 126 2.68 8.04 12.56
CA LEU A 126 2.18 7.38 11.35
C LEU A 126 2.39 8.24 10.10
N ARG A 127 2.33 9.57 10.26
CA ARG A 127 2.63 10.54 9.20
C ARG A 127 4.06 10.43 8.66
N THR A 128 5.04 10.23 9.54
CA THR A 128 6.45 10.10 9.15
C THR A 128 6.68 8.76 8.46
N GLN A 129 6.11 7.68 9.01
CA GLN A 129 6.18 6.35 8.38
C GLN A 129 5.50 6.35 7.00
N TRP A 130 4.36 7.04 6.87
CA TRP A 130 3.66 7.18 5.60
C TRP A 130 4.47 7.94 4.54
N LYS A 131 5.09 9.07 4.93
CA LYS A 131 5.99 9.83 4.03
C LYS A 131 7.16 8.98 3.57
N ARG A 132 7.76 8.22 4.49
CA ARG A 132 8.88 7.31 4.20
C ARG A 132 8.47 6.17 3.27
N ALA A 133 7.37 5.49 3.57
CA ALA A 133 6.81 4.43 2.74
C ALA A 133 6.53 4.92 1.31
N ARG A 134 5.98 6.14 1.16
CA ARG A 134 5.75 6.76 -0.16
C ARG A 134 7.04 7.04 -0.92
N ALA A 135 8.10 7.47 -0.23
CA ALA A 135 9.40 7.71 -0.86
C ALA A 135 10.05 6.40 -1.33
N GLU A 136 10.02 5.36 -0.49
CA GLU A 136 10.53 4.02 -0.80
C GLU A 136 9.76 3.39 -1.96
N ALA A 137 8.42 3.44 -1.93
CA ALA A 137 7.57 2.93 -3.01
C ALA A 137 7.80 3.68 -4.33
N ARG A 138 8.09 4.99 -4.29
CA ARG A 138 8.44 5.76 -5.50
C ARG A 138 9.78 5.30 -6.07
N ALA A 139 10.77 5.05 -5.22
CA ALA A 139 12.07 4.54 -5.67
C ALA A 139 11.93 3.16 -6.31
N ASP A 140 11.14 2.26 -5.72
CA ASP A 140 10.88 0.94 -6.29
C ASP A 140 10.09 1.02 -7.61
N ALA A 141 9.05 1.87 -7.67
CA ALA A 141 8.29 2.10 -8.89
C ALA A 141 9.16 2.59 -10.05
N LEU A 142 10.12 3.48 -9.80
CA LEU A 142 11.07 3.92 -10.82
C LEU A 142 11.93 2.77 -11.36
N LYS A 143 12.44 1.90 -10.47
CA LYS A 143 13.18 0.70 -10.88
C LYS A 143 12.33 -0.25 -11.73
N GLN A 144 11.05 -0.40 -11.40
CA GLN A 144 10.12 -1.21 -12.18
C GLN A 144 9.83 -0.61 -13.55
N ILE A 145 9.63 0.71 -13.62
CA ILE A 145 9.44 1.45 -14.88
C ILE A 145 10.67 1.29 -15.77
N GLU A 146 11.87 1.40 -15.22
CA GLU A 146 13.13 1.20 -15.95
C GLU A 146 13.25 -0.23 -16.52
N LYS A 147 12.90 -1.24 -15.72
CA LYS A 147 12.83 -2.65 -16.19
C LYS A 147 11.82 -2.84 -17.32
N ILE A 148 10.64 -2.22 -17.19
CA ILE A 148 9.59 -2.27 -18.23
C ILE A 148 10.09 -1.60 -19.51
N ALA A 149 10.70 -0.42 -19.39
CA ALA A 149 11.23 0.33 -20.52
C ALA A 149 12.34 -0.44 -21.25
N GLY A 150 13.25 -1.08 -20.52
CA GLY A 150 14.32 -1.91 -21.10
C GLY A 150 13.78 -3.13 -21.85
N ALA A 151 12.76 -3.80 -21.33
CA ALA A 151 12.20 -4.99 -21.96
C ALA A 151 11.28 -4.72 -23.15
N VAL A 152 10.73 -3.50 -23.25
CA VAL A 152 9.83 -3.09 -24.32
C VAL A 152 10.58 -2.50 -25.52
N ARG A 153 11.78 -1.94 -25.30
CA ARG A 153 12.62 -1.38 -26.37
C ARG A 153 13.42 -2.43 -27.15
N GLY A 154 13.64 -3.61 -26.57
CA GLY A 154 14.28 -4.75 -27.24
C GLY A 154 13.28 -5.61 -27.99
#